data_AF-A0A9D1WDV2-F1
#
_entry.id   AF-A0A9D1WDV2-F1
#
_cell.length_a   1.000
_cell.length_b   1.000
_cell.length_c   1.000
_cell.angle_alpha   90.00
_cell.angle_beta   90.00
_cell.angle_gamma   90.00
#
_symmetry.space_group_name_H-M   'P 1'
#
loop_
_entity.id
_entity.type
_entity.pdbx_description
1 polymer ?
#
loop_
_entity_poly.entity_id
_entity_poly.type
_entity_poly.pdbx_seq_one_letter_code
_entity_poly.pdbx_strand_id
1 'polypeptide(L)'
;MIIAPNSLTTNHWPKRLGALSCILGATLALNACAPSSTEQQLTTQTVAAQAVAAAAPQQTSSSDSTTKSSGPSTSTASTISEDTDAVSAIGSIATAKTLAQSQDLMWLPPFTPYTGSEARIYGSPNNGCIAGALPLSDQNETFQLQRWGNDRHYAHPLMLQYLQDLRARAAELELPPLLIGDLSRPYGGPYGPSSAHASHNTGLDVDLPFDFAQPRKNRYELEHPKDNYIVSGKKVRSSFTPEIATYIKLAASDPRVDRVFVAPMIKKHMCALYEHEPDAGFLHKLRPWFGHRAHMHVRLNCPSDSPECVLPKPIPEGSGCGYEVDSWFLPPPPKTQTAANTKPKPKAKKVLPPQCPLILQQYLRTK
;
A
#
# COMPACT_ATOMS: atom_id res chain seq x y z
N MET A 1 56.50 7.11 -46.51
CA MET A 1 57.15 8.44 -46.67
C MET A 1 56.53 9.35 -45.61
N ILE A 2 57.31 9.88 -44.65
CA ILE A 2 58.21 11.05 -44.77
C ILE A 2 57.35 12.31 -45.01
N ILE A 3 57.36 13.38 -44.20
CA ILE A 3 58.09 13.77 -42.96
C ILE A 3 57.23 14.85 -42.23
N ALA A 4 57.38 15.04 -40.91
CA ALA A 4 56.87 16.23 -40.19
C ALA A 4 58.04 17.23 -39.94
N PRO A 5 57.79 18.54 -39.74
CA PRO A 5 57.91 19.02 -38.34
C PRO A 5 57.14 20.30 -37.92
N ASN A 6 56.92 20.38 -36.61
CA ASN A 6 57.03 21.52 -35.67
C ASN A 6 56.33 22.89 -35.89
N SER A 7 55.60 23.30 -34.84
CA SER A 7 55.84 24.57 -34.12
C SER A 7 55.41 24.43 -32.64
N LEU A 8 56.07 25.15 -31.72
CA LEU A 8 56.03 24.96 -30.25
C LEU A 8 55.45 26.19 -29.51
N THR A 9 54.78 25.96 -28.37
CA THR A 9 54.77 26.77 -27.13
C THR A 9 53.85 26.09 -26.09
N THR A 10 54.31 25.34 -25.07
CA THR A 10 54.96 25.70 -23.77
C THR A 10 54.02 26.12 -22.63
N ASN A 11 54.15 25.40 -21.50
CA ASN A 11 53.84 25.69 -20.06
C ASN A 11 52.90 24.66 -19.41
N HIS A 12 53.41 23.54 -18.86
CA HIS A 12 54.05 23.33 -17.53
C HIS A 12 53.07 23.01 -16.37
N TRP A 13 53.15 21.75 -15.92
CA TRP A 13 52.72 21.25 -14.60
C TRP A 13 53.81 21.53 -13.53
N PRO A 14 53.58 21.18 -12.23
CA PRO A 14 54.13 19.89 -11.78
C PRO A 14 53.22 19.06 -10.84
N LYS A 15 53.33 17.72 -10.95
CA LYS A 15 52.93 16.77 -9.90
C LYS A 15 53.93 16.83 -8.74
N ARG A 16 53.52 16.39 -7.54
CA ARG A 16 54.45 15.81 -6.55
C ARG A 16 54.10 14.36 -6.26
N LEU A 17 55.12 13.53 -6.24
CA LEU A 17 55.14 12.15 -5.76
C LEU A 17 55.67 12.13 -4.33
N GLY A 18 55.31 11.10 -3.57
CA GLY A 18 55.89 10.82 -2.26
C GLY A 18 55.49 9.41 -1.81
N ALA A 19 56.41 8.46 -1.94
CA ALA A 19 56.27 7.10 -1.43
C ALA A 19 57.34 6.87 -0.35
N LEU A 20 57.01 6.14 0.72
CA LEU A 20 58.01 5.52 1.59
C LEU A 20 57.46 4.23 2.22
N SER A 21 58.37 3.37 2.68
CA SER A 21 58.14 1.92 2.82
C SER A 21 58.01 1.42 4.27
N CYS A 22 57.71 0.13 4.39
CA CYS A 22 57.42 -0.67 5.60
C CYS A 22 58.44 -0.59 6.74
N ILE A 23 57.96 -0.80 7.99
CA ILE A 23 58.67 -1.56 9.04
C ILE A 23 57.65 -2.45 9.79
N LEU A 24 58.04 -3.71 10.09
CA LEU A 24 57.34 -4.64 11.00
C LEU A 24 57.64 -4.31 12.48
N GLY A 25 56.66 -4.50 13.36
CA GLY A 25 56.88 -4.51 14.82
C GLY A 25 55.70 -5.16 15.54
N ALA A 26 55.97 -6.10 16.45
CA ALA A 26 54.96 -6.98 17.05
C ALA A 26 54.78 -6.79 18.57
N THR A 27 53.79 -7.51 19.10
CA THR A 27 53.60 -7.96 20.50
C THR A 27 53.09 -7.01 21.61
N LEU A 28 52.01 -7.48 22.26
CA LEU A 28 51.68 -7.47 23.71
C LEU A 28 51.54 -6.08 24.41
N ALA A 29 50.52 -5.76 25.20
CA ALA A 29 49.75 -6.58 26.15
C ALA A 29 48.45 -5.90 26.62
N LEU A 30 47.68 -6.59 27.47
CA LEU A 30 46.44 -6.16 28.10
C LEU A 30 46.49 -4.80 28.81
N ASN A 31 45.37 -4.07 28.80
CA ASN A 31 44.71 -3.73 30.07
C ASN A 31 43.21 -3.44 29.89
N ALA A 32 42.42 -3.88 30.85
CA ALA A 32 40.99 -3.56 30.94
C ALA A 32 40.78 -2.31 31.80
N CYS A 33 39.80 -1.48 31.46
CA CYS A 33 39.07 -0.68 32.45
C CYS A 33 37.72 -0.22 31.89
N ALA A 34 36.65 -0.48 32.64
CA ALA A 34 35.34 0.12 32.41
C ALA A 34 35.10 1.25 33.42
N PRO A 35 34.29 2.25 33.05
CA PRO A 35 33.37 2.89 34.00
C PRO A 35 31.93 2.57 33.58
N SER A 36 31.17 1.83 34.39
CA SER A 36 30.32 2.37 35.47
C SER A 36 29.04 3.05 34.94
N SER A 37 27.94 2.33 35.10
CA SER A 37 26.56 2.79 34.97
C SER A 37 26.29 4.10 35.70
N THR A 38 25.46 4.96 35.11
CA THR A 38 24.75 6.02 35.85
C THR A 38 23.25 5.77 35.72
N GLU A 39 22.59 5.53 36.85
CA GLU A 39 21.13 5.50 36.93
C GLU A 39 20.56 6.87 36.55
N GLN A 40 19.50 6.90 35.75
CA GLN A 40 18.56 8.02 35.79
C GLN A 40 17.24 7.53 36.37
N GLN A 41 16.81 8.21 37.44
CA GLN A 41 15.66 7.81 38.23
C GLN A 41 14.35 8.02 37.48
N LEU A 42 13.46 7.05 37.68
CA LEU A 42 12.06 7.07 37.28
C LEU A 42 11.29 8.15 38.06
N THR A 43 10.96 9.29 37.44
CA THR A 43 10.00 10.24 38.01
C THR A 43 8.58 9.92 37.55
N THR A 44 7.87 9.12 38.34
CA THR A 44 6.42 8.94 38.21
C THR A 44 5.68 10.23 38.57
N GLN A 45 5.00 10.85 37.61
CA GLN A 45 3.96 11.86 37.90
C GLN A 45 2.57 11.26 37.68
N THR A 46 1.93 10.94 38.80
CA THR A 46 0.51 10.60 38.87
C THR A 46 -0.32 11.86 38.69
N VAL A 47 -1.12 11.95 37.63
CA VAL A 47 -2.19 12.95 37.53
C VAL A 47 -3.50 12.28 37.92
N ALA A 48 -4.08 12.74 39.02
CA ALA A 48 -5.30 12.17 39.58
C ALA A 48 -6.54 12.52 38.73
N ALA A 49 -7.46 11.56 38.61
CA ALA A 49 -8.79 11.83 38.09
C ALA A 49 -9.59 12.69 39.09
N GLN A 50 -10.25 13.74 38.59
CA GLN A 50 -11.32 14.42 39.31
C GLN A 50 -12.65 14.17 38.61
N ALA A 51 -13.55 13.49 39.32
CA ALA A 51 -14.95 13.38 38.94
C ALA A 51 -15.69 14.64 39.41
N VAL A 52 -16.61 15.14 38.59
CA VAL A 52 -17.65 16.08 39.02
C VAL A 52 -18.99 15.50 38.62
N ALA A 53 -19.91 15.40 39.57
CA ALA A 53 -21.21 14.76 39.39
C ALA A 53 -22.34 15.79 39.29
N ALA A 54 -23.33 15.43 38.45
CA ALA A 54 -24.75 15.76 38.55
C ALA A 54 -25.24 17.23 38.71
N ALA A 55 -25.99 17.69 37.70
CA ALA A 55 -27.23 18.44 37.91
C ALA A 55 -28.20 18.28 36.72
N ALA A 56 -29.33 17.62 36.95
CA ALA A 56 -30.63 17.90 36.31
C ALA A 56 -31.42 18.83 37.29
N PRO A 57 -32.60 19.42 37.00
CA PRO A 57 -33.67 19.07 36.05
C PRO A 57 -33.90 20.24 35.04
N GLN A 58 -35.02 20.51 34.33
CA GLN A 58 -36.43 20.10 34.40
C GLN A 58 -37.06 19.88 33.00
N GLN A 59 -38.27 19.34 33.00
CA GLN A 59 -39.22 19.36 31.88
C GLN A 59 -40.05 20.66 31.92
N THR A 60 -40.50 21.15 30.75
CA THR A 60 -41.78 21.86 30.63
C THR A 60 -42.49 21.42 29.35
N SER A 61 -43.82 21.30 29.43
CA SER A 61 -44.69 20.71 28.41
C SER A 61 -45.81 21.66 27.99
N SER A 62 -46.08 21.75 26.69
CA SER A 62 -47.35 22.17 26.06
C SER A 62 -47.26 21.79 24.57
N SER A 63 -48.18 21.05 23.93
CA SER A 63 -49.59 21.36 23.60
C SER A 63 -49.71 22.66 22.78
N ASP A 64 -50.37 22.74 21.62
CA ASP A 64 -51.43 21.85 21.12
C ASP A 64 -51.69 21.97 19.58
N SER A 65 -52.46 21.02 19.05
CA SER A 65 -53.43 21.16 17.94
C SER A 65 -53.00 21.53 16.50
N THR A 66 -53.01 20.50 15.64
CA THR A 66 -53.71 20.40 14.33
C THR A 66 -53.94 21.64 13.42
N THR A 67 -53.62 21.48 12.12
CA THR A 67 -54.64 21.58 11.03
C THR A 67 -54.22 20.89 9.72
N LYS A 68 -55.21 20.49 8.91
CA LYS A 68 -55.06 19.87 7.57
C LYS A 68 -54.82 20.93 6.48
N SER A 69 -54.24 20.56 5.34
CA SER A 69 -55.01 20.34 4.08
C SER A 69 -54.17 20.36 2.78
N SER A 70 -54.55 19.46 1.85
CA SER A 70 -54.53 19.59 0.37
C SER A 70 -53.27 20.02 -0.40
N GLY A 71 -52.84 19.15 -1.33
CA GLY A 71 -52.15 19.57 -2.56
C GLY A 71 -53.10 20.24 -3.57
N PRO A 72 -52.67 20.43 -4.84
CA PRO A 72 -52.78 19.31 -5.76
C PRO A 72 -51.59 19.12 -6.72
N SER A 73 -51.59 17.98 -7.39
CA SER A 73 -50.70 17.63 -8.49
C SER A 73 -51.25 18.08 -9.86
N THR A 74 -50.36 18.36 -10.80
CA THR A 74 -50.65 18.35 -12.26
C THR A 74 -49.36 18.11 -13.03
N SER A 75 -49.47 17.61 -14.26
CA SER A 75 -48.40 16.87 -14.93
C SER A 75 -47.92 17.51 -16.24
N THR A 76 -46.77 17.00 -16.72
CA THR A 76 -46.35 16.89 -18.13
C THR A 76 -46.23 18.15 -18.99
N ALA A 77 -44.98 18.48 -19.33
CA ALA A 77 -44.60 18.73 -20.73
C ALA A 77 -43.14 18.30 -20.95
N SER A 78 -42.89 17.45 -21.95
CA SER A 78 -41.54 17.06 -22.36
C SER A 78 -40.94 18.15 -23.27
N THR A 79 -39.63 18.36 -23.20
CA THR A 79 -38.87 18.96 -24.31
C THR A 79 -37.54 18.24 -24.43
N ILE A 80 -37.20 17.92 -25.67
CA ILE A 80 -36.01 17.15 -26.05
C ILE A 80 -34.83 18.14 -26.11
N SER A 81 -33.67 17.76 -25.58
CA SER A 81 -32.41 18.45 -25.89
C SER A 81 -31.29 17.43 -26.00
N GLU A 82 -30.49 17.61 -27.04
CA GLU A 82 -29.53 16.65 -27.53
C GLU A 82 -28.18 16.79 -26.83
N ASP A 83 -27.64 15.64 -26.42
CA ASP A 83 -26.25 15.24 -26.57
C ASP A 83 -25.12 16.26 -26.29
N THR A 84 -24.61 16.30 -25.05
CA THR A 84 -23.33 16.98 -24.69
C THR A 84 -22.47 16.21 -23.69
N ASP A 85 -22.60 14.88 -23.61
CA ASP A 85 -21.93 14.02 -22.60
C ASP A 85 -20.48 13.60 -22.97
N ALA A 86 -19.71 14.49 -23.59
CA ALA A 86 -18.32 14.24 -24.02
C ALA A 86 -17.25 15.19 -23.41
N VAL A 87 -17.64 16.33 -22.84
CA VAL A 87 -16.69 17.40 -22.47
C VAL A 87 -16.17 17.29 -21.02
N SER A 88 -16.91 16.63 -20.13
CA SER A 88 -16.60 16.59 -18.68
C SER A 88 -15.31 15.82 -18.32
N ALA A 89 -14.88 14.87 -19.15
CA ALA A 89 -13.68 14.07 -18.89
C ALA A 89 -12.36 14.86 -19.01
N ILE A 90 -12.31 15.89 -19.85
CA ILE A 90 -11.08 16.63 -20.17
C ILE A 90 -10.67 17.56 -19.02
N GLY A 91 -11.66 18.19 -18.36
CA GLY A 91 -11.42 19.07 -17.21
C GLY A 91 -10.78 18.35 -16.02
N SER A 92 -11.21 17.12 -15.72
CA SER A 92 -10.61 16.32 -14.63
C SER A 92 -9.17 15.90 -14.92
N ILE A 93 -8.84 15.60 -16.18
CA ILE A 93 -7.49 15.18 -16.59
C ILE A 93 -6.49 16.34 -16.48
N ALA A 94 -6.87 17.56 -16.88
CA ALA A 94 -6.00 18.73 -16.79
C ALA A 94 -5.63 19.10 -15.34
N THR A 95 -6.61 19.03 -14.42
CA THR A 95 -6.38 19.30 -12.99
C THR A 95 -5.54 18.19 -12.34
N ALA A 96 -5.82 16.92 -12.65
CA ALA A 96 -5.00 15.79 -12.18
C ALA A 96 -3.55 15.91 -12.66
N LYS A 97 -3.36 16.29 -13.93
CA LYS A 97 -2.04 16.50 -14.52
C LYS A 97 -1.30 17.66 -13.85
N THR A 98 -1.98 18.78 -13.57
CA THR A 98 -1.36 19.93 -12.89
C THR A 98 -0.90 19.58 -11.48
N LEU A 99 -1.74 18.89 -10.69
CA LEU A 99 -1.38 18.48 -9.32
C LEU A 99 -0.23 17.45 -9.31
N ALA A 100 -0.26 16.47 -10.23
CA ALA A 100 0.77 15.44 -10.32
C ALA A 100 2.08 15.91 -10.96
N GLN A 101 2.06 16.96 -11.80
CA GLN A 101 3.27 17.57 -12.38
C GLN A 101 3.91 18.64 -11.46
N SER A 102 3.16 19.24 -10.53
CA SER A 102 3.76 20.12 -9.50
C SER A 102 4.46 19.34 -8.39
N GLN A 103 4.08 18.08 -8.18
CA GLN A 103 4.64 17.18 -7.16
C GLN A 103 5.63 16.19 -7.80
N ASP A 104 6.82 16.69 -8.14
CA ASP A 104 7.92 15.86 -8.66
C ASP A 104 8.44 14.91 -7.56
N LEU A 105 7.88 13.70 -7.53
CA LEU A 105 8.12 12.68 -6.50
C LEU A 105 9.58 12.23 -6.39
N MET A 106 10.45 12.62 -7.33
CA MET A 106 11.89 12.36 -7.25
C MET A 106 12.59 13.15 -6.11
N TRP A 107 11.99 14.24 -5.62
CA TRP A 107 12.56 15.07 -4.56
C TRP A 107 12.15 14.65 -3.14
N LEU A 108 11.20 13.72 -3.00
CA LEU A 108 10.85 13.17 -1.70
C LEU A 108 12.04 12.35 -1.15
N PRO A 109 12.44 12.54 0.11
CA PRO A 109 13.68 11.97 0.66
C PRO A 109 13.71 10.45 0.49
N PRO A 110 14.88 9.87 0.13
CA PRO A 110 14.97 8.46 -0.25
C PRO A 110 14.41 7.57 0.86
N PHE A 111 13.62 6.56 0.47
CA PHE A 111 12.97 5.64 1.39
C PHE A 111 13.97 5.07 2.41
N THR A 112 13.57 5.04 3.68
CA THR A 112 14.41 4.58 4.78
C THR A 112 14.89 3.14 4.49
N PRO A 113 16.21 2.90 4.35
CA PRO A 113 16.71 1.56 4.06
C PRO A 113 16.28 0.57 5.13
N TYR A 114 15.86 -0.63 4.71
CA TYR A 114 15.52 -1.69 5.64
C TYR A 114 16.77 -2.42 6.12
N THR A 115 16.99 -2.46 7.43
CA THR A 115 18.20 -3.02 8.05
C THR A 115 18.03 -4.46 8.56
N GLY A 116 16.89 -5.11 8.26
CA GLY A 116 16.55 -6.46 8.74
C GLY A 116 15.81 -6.48 10.07
N SER A 117 15.34 -7.66 10.47
CA SER A 117 14.71 -7.94 11.76
C SER A 117 14.86 -9.42 12.17
N GLU A 118 14.25 -9.82 13.28
CA GLU A 118 14.09 -11.24 13.67
C GLU A 118 12.83 -11.92 13.09
N ALA A 119 12.00 -11.18 12.35
CA ALA A 119 10.84 -11.78 11.69
C ALA A 119 11.28 -12.67 10.52
N ARG A 120 10.60 -13.80 10.32
CA ARG A 120 10.96 -14.78 9.28
C ARG A 120 9.72 -15.21 8.50
N ILE A 121 9.80 -15.13 7.19
CA ILE A 121 8.72 -15.49 6.27
C ILE A 121 9.03 -16.82 5.60
N TYR A 122 8.04 -17.71 5.59
CA TYR A 122 8.17 -19.02 4.96
C TYR A 122 7.09 -19.23 3.90
N GLY A 123 7.50 -19.57 2.69
CA GLY A 123 6.62 -19.87 1.57
C GLY A 123 6.12 -18.63 0.83
N SER A 124 4.97 -18.79 0.17
CA SER A 124 4.43 -17.80 -0.76
C SER A 124 3.25 -17.03 -0.17
N PRO A 125 2.89 -15.85 -0.71
CA PRO A 125 1.79 -15.02 -0.21
C PRO A 125 0.44 -15.75 -0.08
N ASN A 126 0.22 -16.81 -0.88
CA ASN A 126 -1.00 -17.63 -0.88
C ASN A 126 -0.82 -19.06 -0.33
N ASN A 127 0.34 -19.35 0.27
CA ASN A 127 0.70 -20.63 0.89
C ASN A 127 1.97 -20.46 1.75
N GLY A 128 1.83 -19.90 2.93
CA GLY A 128 2.95 -19.49 3.78
C GLY A 128 2.53 -19.05 5.18
N CYS A 129 3.48 -18.51 5.93
CA CYS A 129 3.34 -18.01 7.29
C CYS A 129 4.44 -16.97 7.59
N ILE A 130 4.33 -16.34 8.76
CA ILE A 130 5.35 -15.43 9.31
C ILE A 130 5.56 -15.71 10.80
N ALA A 131 6.82 -15.81 11.21
CA ALA A 131 7.23 -15.75 12.62
C ALA A 131 7.63 -14.31 12.98
N GLY A 132 7.35 -13.87 14.21
CA GLY A 132 7.74 -12.53 14.67
C GLY A 132 6.97 -11.37 14.03
N ALA A 133 5.76 -11.60 13.52
CA ALA A 133 4.94 -10.52 12.98
C ALA A 133 4.54 -9.53 14.08
N LEU A 134 4.65 -8.24 13.79
CA LEU A 134 4.32 -7.16 14.72
C LEU A 134 2.94 -6.57 14.36
N PRO A 135 2.13 -6.16 15.35
CA PRO A 135 0.88 -5.44 15.09
C PRO A 135 1.16 -4.03 14.59
N LEU A 136 0.39 -3.57 13.60
CA LEU A 136 0.22 -2.15 13.33
C LEU A 136 -0.70 -1.57 14.41
N SER A 137 -0.13 -0.84 15.38
CA SER A 137 -0.84 -0.39 16.59
C SER A 137 -0.81 1.14 16.79
N ASP A 138 0.04 1.86 16.08
CA ASP A 138 0.35 3.29 16.24
C ASP A 138 -0.70 4.25 15.64
N GLN A 139 -1.99 3.86 15.62
CA GLN A 139 -3.08 4.66 15.05
C GLN A 139 -3.07 6.09 15.59
N ASN A 140 -2.87 7.05 14.69
CA ASN A 140 -2.68 8.46 15.02
C ASN A 140 -3.38 9.35 13.97
N GLU A 141 -3.11 10.66 13.97
CA GLU A 141 -3.75 11.62 13.07
C GLU A 141 -3.58 11.28 11.58
N THR A 142 -2.46 10.65 11.20
CA THR A 142 -2.14 10.28 9.80
C THR A 142 -2.89 9.06 9.26
N PHE A 143 -3.51 8.21 10.10
CA PHE A 143 -4.26 7.05 9.61
C PHE A 143 -5.28 6.44 10.59
N GLN A 144 -6.11 5.52 10.08
CA GLN A 144 -6.93 4.59 10.87
C GLN A 144 -6.87 3.16 10.30
N LEU A 145 -7.04 2.16 11.18
CA LEU A 145 -7.22 0.76 10.79
C LEU A 145 -8.67 0.49 10.40
N GLN A 146 -8.91 0.19 9.13
CA GLN A 146 -10.16 -0.40 8.66
C GLN A 146 -10.16 -1.90 9.00
N ARG A 147 -11.25 -2.39 9.60
CA ARG A 147 -11.32 -3.71 10.26
C ARG A 147 -12.30 -4.63 9.55
N TRP A 148 -11.87 -5.26 8.44
CA TRP A 148 -12.66 -6.32 7.79
C TRP A 148 -12.62 -7.66 8.54
N GLY A 149 -11.76 -7.81 9.55
CA GLY A 149 -11.79 -8.97 10.45
C GLY A 149 -10.85 -8.85 11.66
N ASN A 150 -11.07 -9.74 12.62
CA ASN A 150 -10.24 -9.85 13.82
C ASN A 150 -8.85 -10.40 13.49
N ASP A 151 -7.84 -9.95 14.25
CA ASP A 151 -6.43 -10.36 14.11
C ASP A 151 -5.87 -10.24 12.67
N ARG A 152 -6.31 -9.23 11.89
CA ARG A 152 -5.83 -8.97 10.52
C ARG A 152 -4.88 -7.77 10.39
N HIS A 153 -4.27 -7.30 11.48
CA HIS A 153 -3.46 -6.08 11.53
C HIS A 153 -1.98 -6.34 11.89
N TYR A 154 -1.46 -7.53 11.59
CA TYR A 154 -0.06 -7.91 11.88
C TYR A 154 0.74 -7.99 10.59
N ALA A 155 2.02 -7.65 10.60
CA ALA A 155 2.86 -7.66 9.40
C ALA A 155 4.35 -7.91 9.70
N HIS A 156 5.14 -8.08 8.63
CA HIS A 156 6.60 -8.02 8.72
C HIS A 156 7.03 -6.58 9.08
N PRO A 157 8.12 -6.37 9.85
CA PRO A 157 8.61 -5.01 10.15
C PRO A 157 8.87 -4.16 8.91
N LEU A 158 9.31 -4.77 7.79
CA LEU A 158 9.42 -4.11 6.48
C LEU A 158 8.09 -3.49 6.00
N MET A 159 6.97 -4.17 6.20
CA MET A 159 5.64 -3.67 5.82
C MET A 159 5.18 -2.54 6.74
N LEU A 160 5.48 -2.61 8.04
CA LEU A 160 5.19 -1.51 8.96
C LEU A 160 5.99 -0.26 8.60
N GLN A 161 7.28 -0.42 8.24
CA GLN A 161 8.13 0.66 7.74
C GLN A 161 7.60 1.25 6.42
N TYR A 162 7.18 0.40 5.47
CA TYR A 162 6.53 0.85 4.23
C TYR A 162 5.28 1.71 4.51
N LEU A 163 4.43 1.28 5.44
CA LEU A 163 3.22 2.01 5.80
C LEU A 163 3.50 3.29 6.59
N GLN A 164 4.60 3.36 7.34
CA GLN A 164 5.06 4.60 7.96
C GLN A 164 5.54 5.61 6.91
N ASP A 165 6.43 5.19 6.01
CA ASP A 165 6.96 6.06 4.95
C ASP A 165 5.87 6.50 3.96
N LEU A 166 4.93 5.60 3.62
CA LEU A 166 3.77 5.92 2.76
C LEU A 166 2.87 6.98 3.39
N ARG A 167 2.58 6.89 4.71
CA ARG A 167 1.79 7.90 5.43
C ARG A 167 2.52 9.24 5.51
N ALA A 168 3.83 9.23 5.79
CA ALA A 168 4.63 10.45 5.84
C ALA A 168 4.60 11.17 4.49
N ARG A 169 4.90 10.47 3.39
CA ARG A 169 4.84 11.02 2.03
C ARG A 169 3.42 11.43 1.62
N ALA A 170 2.39 10.70 2.04
CA ALA A 170 1.01 11.10 1.78
C ALA A 170 0.68 12.46 2.43
N ALA A 171 1.12 12.67 3.67
CA ALA A 171 0.95 13.95 4.37
C ALA A 171 1.80 15.08 3.74
N GLU A 172 3.01 14.80 3.27
CA GLU A 172 3.86 15.76 2.52
C GLU A 172 3.21 16.25 1.21
N LEU A 173 2.36 15.41 0.60
CA LEU A 173 1.60 15.73 -0.62
C LEU A 173 0.17 16.23 -0.33
N GLU A 174 -0.13 16.57 0.93
CA GLU A 174 -1.43 17.02 1.44
C GLU A 174 -2.59 16.04 1.19
N LEU A 175 -2.29 14.74 0.99
CA LEU A 175 -3.32 13.71 0.91
C LEU A 175 -4.02 13.54 2.29
N PRO A 176 -5.34 13.30 2.30
CA PRO A 176 -6.06 12.98 3.54
C PRO A 176 -5.46 11.79 4.31
N PRO A 177 -5.60 11.75 5.65
CA PRO A 177 -5.21 10.61 6.46
C PRO A 177 -5.65 9.26 5.89
N LEU A 178 -4.75 8.27 5.85
CA LEU A 178 -5.00 7.02 5.14
C LEU A 178 -5.90 6.06 5.94
N LEU A 179 -6.67 5.24 5.22
CA LEU A 179 -7.16 3.97 5.77
C LEU A 179 -6.15 2.88 5.45
N ILE A 180 -5.86 2.04 6.44
CA ILE A 180 -5.07 0.82 6.26
C ILE A 180 -5.96 -0.36 6.64
N GLY A 181 -6.14 -1.30 5.71
CA GLY A 181 -7.02 -2.45 5.88
C GLY A 181 -6.29 -3.72 6.30
N ASP A 182 -6.69 -4.84 5.70
CA ASP A 182 -6.17 -6.17 6.02
C ASP A 182 -4.67 -6.29 5.68
N LEU A 183 -3.88 -6.66 6.70
CA LEU A 183 -2.46 -6.96 6.64
C LEU A 183 -2.23 -8.48 6.61
N SER A 184 -1.89 -9.09 7.73
CA SER A 184 -1.73 -10.53 7.94
C SER A 184 -2.22 -10.89 9.35
N ARG A 185 -2.31 -12.19 9.61
CA ARG A 185 -2.49 -12.75 10.95
C ARG A 185 -1.17 -12.72 11.74
N PRO A 186 -1.19 -12.82 13.08
CA PRO A 186 0.02 -12.86 13.93
C PRO A 186 1.05 -13.93 13.55
N TYR A 187 0.58 -15.04 12.99
CA TYR A 187 1.40 -16.15 12.48
C TYR A 187 1.33 -16.30 10.96
N GLY A 188 0.67 -15.36 10.27
CA GLY A 188 0.31 -15.51 8.86
C GLY A 188 -0.68 -16.63 8.59
N GLY A 189 -0.55 -17.27 7.42
CA GLY A 189 -1.49 -18.26 6.93
C GLY A 189 -2.87 -17.68 6.57
N PRO A 190 -3.76 -18.51 6.00
CA PRO A 190 -5.03 -18.04 5.45
C PRO A 190 -5.98 -17.50 6.52
N TYR A 191 -6.80 -16.52 6.14
CA TYR A 191 -7.90 -16.00 6.97
C TYR A 191 -9.06 -17.00 7.20
N GLY A 192 -9.03 -18.17 6.56
CA GLY A 192 -10.03 -19.23 6.71
C GLY A 192 -11.09 -19.26 5.59
N PRO A 193 -12.00 -20.26 5.62
CA PRO A 193 -12.89 -20.57 4.50
C PRO A 193 -14.00 -19.53 4.26
N SER A 194 -14.26 -18.65 5.24
CA SER A 194 -15.21 -17.53 5.12
C SER A 194 -14.59 -16.27 4.48
N SER A 195 -13.29 -16.27 4.18
CA SER A 195 -12.60 -15.14 3.56
C SER A 195 -12.42 -15.35 2.06
N ALA A 196 -12.64 -14.29 1.28
CA ALA A 196 -12.36 -14.27 -0.16
C ALA A 196 -10.87 -14.02 -0.49
N HIS A 197 -10.05 -13.62 0.49
CA HIS A 197 -8.64 -13.30 0.27
C HIS A 197 -7.84 -14.59 0.06
N ALA A 198 -7.18 -14.67 -1.09
CA ALA A 198 -6.33 -15.80 -1.44
C ALA A 198 -4.88 -15.67 -0.92
N SER A 199 -4.46 -14.47 -0.51
CA SER A 199 -3.12 -14.16 0.00
C SER A 199 -3.15 -13.63 1.43
N HIS A 200 -2.26 -12.69 1.82
CA HIS A 200 -2.08 -12.19 3.20
C HIS A 200 -1.43 -13.18 4.18
N ASN A 201 -0.86 -14.28 3.66
CA ASN A 201 -0.34 -15.34 4.52
C ASN A 201 1.05 -15.03 5.12
N THR A 202 1.76 -13.99 4.67
CA THR A 202 3.20 -13.80 4.91
C THR A 202 3.57 -12.44 5.50
N GLY A 203 2.61 -11.57 5.83
CA GLY A 203 2.91 -10.24 6.40
C GLY A 203 3.56 -9.24 5.42
N LEU A 204 3.54 -9.52 4.11
CA LEU A 204 4.02 -8.63 3.03
C LEU A 204 2.90 -8.13 2.10
N ASP A 205 1.65 -8.36 2.47
CA ASP A 205 0.46 -7.90 1.76
C ASP A 205 -0.29 -6.87 2.62
N VAL A 206 -0.83 -5.83 2.00
CA VAL A 206 -1.72 -4.86 2.63
C VAL A 206 -2.81 -4.40 1.67
N ASP A 207 -4.05 -4.38 2.13
CA ASP A 207 -5.15 -3.73 1.42
C ASP A 207 -5.28 -2.26 1.84
N LEU A 208 -5.25 -1.37 0.84
CA LEU A 208 -5.33 0.07 1.01
C LEU A 208 -6.61 0.60 0.33
N PRO A 209 -7.66 0.94 1.12
CA PRO A 209 -8.90 1.50 0.59
C PRO A 209 -8.70 2.77 -0.25
N PHE A 210 -9.57 2.98 -1.24
CA PHE A 210 -9.74 4.24 -1.95
C PHE A 210 -10.73 5.18 -1.24
N ASP A 211 -10.88 5.00 0.06
CA ASP A 211 -11.55 5.90 0.99
C ASP A 211 -10.51 6.34 2.03
N PHE A 212 -10.68 7.54 2.57
CA PHE A 212 -9.73 8.14 3.51
C PHE A 212 -10.32 8.19 4.92
N ALA A 213 -9.45 8.36 5.92
CA ALA A 213 -9.80 8.59 7.31
C ALA A 213 -10.17 10.08 7.57
N GLN A 214 -10.83 10.72 6.59
CA GLN A 214 -11.33 12.09 6.67
C GLN A 214 -12.79 12.17 6.18
N PRO A 215 -13.76 12.60 7.03
CA PRO A 215 -13.60 12.78 8.48
C PRO A 215 -13.17 11.46 9.16
N ARG A 216 -12.57 11.57 10.36
CA ARG A 216 -12.15 10.37 11.11
C ARG A 216 -13.36 9.50 11.41
N LYS A 217 -13.25 8.23 11.07
CA LYS A 217 -14.31 7.23 11.21
C LYS A 217 -14.41 6.77 12.66
N ASN A 218 -15.63 6.59 13.15
CA ASN A 218 -15.88 5.99 14.45
C ASN A 218 -15.66 4.45 14.40
N ARG A 219 -15.66 3.81 15.58
CA ARG A 219 -15.39 2.36 15.68
C ARG A 219 -16.34 1.51 14.82
N TYR A 220 -17.63 1.82 14.80
CA TYR A 220 -18.62 1.08 14.02
C TYR A 220 -18.33 1.19 12.52
N GLU A 221 -17.98 2.38 12.02
CA GLU A 221 -17.63 2.61 10.61
C GLU A 221 -16.35 1.89 10.19
N LEU A 222 -15.35 1.79 11.08
CA LEU A 222 -14.14 1.00 10.82
C LEU A 222 -14.41 -0.52 10.78
N GLU A 223 -15.35 -1.01 11.61
CA GLU A 223 -15.74 -2.43 11.69
C GLU A 223 -16.82 -2.81 10.65
N HIS A 224 -17.51 -1.83 10.04
CA HIS A 224 -18.53 -1.99 9.00
C HIS A 224 -18.30 -1.04 7.82
N PRO A 225 -17.14 -1.13 7.14
CA PRO A 225 -16.77 -0.20 6.08
C PRO A 225 -17.69 -0.32 4.87
N LYS A 226 -17.95 0.83 4.21
CA LYS A 226 -18.69 0.90 2.96
C LYS A 226 -17.70 1.02 1.79
N ASP A 227 -17.79 0.12 0.82
CA ASP A 227 -16.90 0.11 -0.33
C ASP A 227 -17.05 1.38 -1.21
N ASN A 228 -16.05 2.26 -1.21
CA ASN A 228 -15.94 3.33 -2.21
C ASN A 228 -15.45 2.76 -3.55
N TYR A 229 -16.33 2.17 -4.35
CA TYR A 229 -15.96 1.75 -5.70
C TYR A 229 -15.63 2.96 -6.58
N ILE A 230 -14.39 3.08 -7.07
CA ILE A 230 -13.96 4.18 -7.96
C ILE A 230 -14.12 3.85 -9.47
N VAL A 231 -14.46 2.60 -9.81
CA VAL A 231 -14.77 2.16 -11.18
C VAL A 231 -16.01 1.24 -11.22
N SER A 232 -16.66 1.16 -12.38
CA SER A 232 -17.77 0.23 -12.65
C SER A 232 -17.70 -0.34 -14.07
N GLY A 233 -17.39 -1.63 -14.18
CA GLY A 233 -17.17 -2.29 -15.47
C GLY A 233 -16.07 -1.59 -16.27
N LYS A 234 -16.42 -1.05 -17.45
CA LYS A 234 -15.52 -0.28 -18.32
C LYS A 234 -15.55 1.24 -18.08
N LYS A 235 -16.20 1.72 -17.01
CA LYS A 235 -16.34 3.14 -16.67
C LYS A 235 -15.54 3.50 -15.42
N VAL A 236 -14.89 4.66 -15.45
CA VAL A 236 -14.38 5.36 -14.25
C VAL A 236 -15.54 6.12 -13.60
N ARG A 237 -15.55 6.27 -12.26
CA ARG A 237 -16.56 7.04 -11.52
C ARG A 237 -15.96 8.37 -11.06
N SER A 238 -16.80 9.34 -10.74
CA SER A 238 -16.40 10.64 -10.18
C SER A 238 -15.64 10.54 -8.84
N SER A 239 -15.73 9.41 -8.13
CA SER A 239 -14.92 9.14 -6.93
C SER A 239 -13.49 8.69 -7.24
N PHE A 240 -13.10 8.54 -8.51
CA PHE A 240 -11.71 8.49 -8.91
C PHE A 240 -11.20 9.94 -9.05
N THR A 241 -10.60 10.46 -7.99
CA THR A 241 -10.11 11.84 -7.94
C THR A 241 -8.60 11.93 -8.25
N PRO A 242 -8.05 13.13 -8.50
CA PRO A 242 -6.60 13.33 -8.59
C PRO A 242 -5.82 12.76 -7.41
N GLU A 243 -6.33 12.94 -6.20
CA GLU A 243 -5.72 12.47 -4.94
C GLU A 243 -5.63 10.95 -4.92
N ILE A 244 -6.65 10.24 -5.44
CA ILE A 244 -6.61 8.78 -5.61
C ILE A 244 -5.59 8.36 -6.68
N ALA A 245 -5.44 9.12 -7.76
CA ALA A 245 -4.40 8.88 -8.76
C ALA A 245 -3.00 9.03 -8.17
N THR A 246 -2.75 10.12 -7.44
CA THR A 246 -1.50 10.38 -6.71
C THR A 246 -1.24 9.32 -5.66
N TYR A 247 -2.26 8.88 -4.90
CA TYR A 247 -2.13 7.83 -3.89
C TYR A 247 -1.71 6.48 -4.50
N ILE A 248 -2.34 6.06 -5.60
CA ILE A 248 -1.96 4.82 -6.32
C ILE A 248 -0.53 4.93 -6.86
N LYS A 249 -0.16 6.08 -7.46
CA LYS A 249 1.20 6.35 -7.96
C LYS A 249 2.22 6.27 -6.82
N LEU A 250 1.96 6.95 -5.71
CA LEU A 250 2.82 7.00 -4.53
C LEU A 250 3.05 5.60 -3.95
N ALA A 251 1.96 4.85 -3.71
CA ALA A 251 2.03 3.49 -3.18
C ALA A 251 2.85 2.55 -4.08
N ALA A 252 2.67 2.61 -5.40
CA ALA A 252 3.37 1.75 -6.35
C ALA A 252 4.83 2.17 -6.61
N SER A 253 5.18 3.44 -6.42
CA SER A 253 6.53 3.95 -6.73
C SER A 253 7.62 3.44 -5.78
N ASP A 254 7.25 3.01 -4.57
CA ASP A 254 8.19 2.52 -3.55
C ASP A 254 9.00 1.28 -4.03
N PRO A 255 10.35 1.28 -3.91
CA PRO A 255 11.20 0.18 -4.37
C PRO A 255 10.98 -1.14 -3.64
N ARG A 256 10.41 -1.11 -2.42
CA ARG A 256 10.03 -2.32 -1.67
C ARG A 256 8.83 -3.03 -2.30
N VAL A 257 8.01 -2.34 -3.09
CA VAL A 257 6.81 -2.90 -3.71
C VAL A 257 7.16 -3.79 -4.91
N ASP A 258 6.68 -5.04 -4.83
CA ASP A 258 6.68 -6.05 -5.88
C ASP A 258 5.51 -5.80 -6.85
N ARG A 259 4.28 -5.73 -6.33
CA ARG A 259 3.04 -5.62 -7.13
C ARG A 259 1.98 -4.81 -6.40
N VAL A 260 1.13 -4.13 -7.17
CA VAL A 260 -0.11 -3.51 -6.66
C VAL A 260 -1.28 -4.00 -7.50
N PHE A 261 -2.18 -4.79 -6.94
CA PHE A 261 -3.36 -5.28 -7.66
C PHE A 261 -4.51 -4.27 -7.57
N VAL A 262 -5.09 -3.96 -8.73
CA VAL A 262 -6.19 -2.99 -8.89
C VAL A 262 -7.20 -3.54 -9.91
N ALA A 263 -8.44 -3.05 -9.88
CA ALA A 263 -9.40 -3.37 -10.93
C ALA A 263 -8.84 -3.01 -12.32
N PRO A 264 -9.13 -3.76 -13.41
CA PRO A 264 -8.50 -3.52 -14.71
C PRO A 264 -8.76 -2.11 -15.26
N MET A 265 -9.91 -1.52 -14.92
CA MET A 265 -10.29 -0.17 -15.34
C MET A 265 -9.54 0.93 -14.56
N ILE A 266 -9.06 0.64 -13.34
CA ILE A 266 -8.13 1.51 -12.61
C ILE A 266 -6.77 1.48 -13.33
N LYS A 267 -6.23 0.29 -13.60
CA LYS A 267 -4.98 0.12 -14.36
C LYS A 267 -5.03 0.87 -15.69
N LYS A 268 -6.09 0.67 -16.48
CA LYS A 268 -6.26 1.32 -17.79
C LYS A 268 -6.38 2.85 -17.67
N HIS A 269 -7.03 3.37 -16.63
CA HIS A 269 -7.10 4.82 -16.42
C HIS A 269 -5.74 5.41 -15.98
N MET A 270 -5.02 4.74 -15.07
CA MET A 270 -3.66 5.15 -14.67
C MET A 270 -2.69 5.16 -15.86
N CYS A 271 -2.81 4.21 -16.79
CA CYS A 271 -2.05 4.22 -18.04
C CYS A 271 -2.35 5.48 -18.88
N ALA A 272 -3.64 5.79 -19.10
CA ALA A 272 -4.05 6.98 -19.85
C ALA A 272 -3.62 8.31 -19.22
N LEU A 273 -3.38 8.35 -17.90
CA LEU A 273 -2.88 9.53 -17.18
C LEU A 273 -1.35 9.66 -17.22
N TYR A 274 -0.62 8.54 -17.16
CA TYR A 274 0.82 8.55 -16.83
C TYR A 274 1.76 7.87 -17.82
N GLU A 275 1.29 7.10 -18.83
CA GLU A 275 2.19 6.29 -19.68
C GLU A 275 3.22 7.11 -20.49
N HIS A 276 2.97 8.40 -20.69
CA HIS A 276 3.87 9.31 -21.42
C HIS A 276 4.59 10.32 -20.51
N GLU A 277 4.45 10.21 -19.18
CA GLU A 277 5.16 11.05 -18.22
C GLU A 277 6.52 10.43 -17.82
N PRO A 278 7.55 11.21 -17.48
CA PRO A 278 8.91 10.69 -17.26
C PRO A 278 9.06 9.64 -16.14
N ASP A 279 8.17 9.66 -15.13
CA ASP A 279 8.21 8.80 -13.96
C ASP A 279 7.19 7.64 -14.00
N ALA A 280 6.71 7.29 -15.19
CA ALA A 280 5.74 6.22 -15.46
C ALA A 280 6.13 4.80 -14.98
N GLY A 281 7.36 4.58 -14.49
CA GLY A 281 7.89 3.26 -14.13
C GLY A 281 7.06 2.48 -13.11
N PHE A 282 6.31 3.17 -12.23
CA PHE A 282 5.38 2.54 -11.30
C PHE A 282 4.25 1.75 -11.99
N LEU A 283 3.90 2.08 -13.24
CA LEU A 283 2.84 1.41 -13.99
C LEU A 283 3.14 -0.08 -14.18
N HIS A 284 4.41 -0.48 -14.34
CA HIS A 284 4.83 -1.87 -14.42
C HIS A 284 4.32 -2.70 -13.23
N LYS A 285 4.37 -2.15 -12.02
CA LYS A 285 3.91 -2.80 -10.79
C LYS A 285 2.38 -2.85 -10.65
N LEU A 286 1.63 -2.00 -11.35
CA LEU A 286 0.16 -2.04 -11.32
C LEU A 286 -0.36 -3.25 -12.10
N ARG A 287 -1.03 -4.17 -11.40
CA ARG A 287 -1.52 -5.45 -11.93
C ARG A 287 -3.04 -5.46 -11.99
N PRO A 288 -3.66 -5.62 -13.18
CA PRO A 288 -5.11 -5.79 -13.27
C PRO A 288 -5.54 -7.09 -12.58
N TRP A 289 -6.61 -7.04 -11.77
CA TRP A 289 -7.20 -8.22 -11.12
C TRP A 289 -8.70 -8.06 -10.85
N PHE A 290 -9.42 -9.17 -10.73
CA PHE A 290 -10.86 -9.15 -10.39
C PHE A 290 -11.09 -8.59 -8.97
N GLY A 291 -12.23 -7.93 -8.74
CA GLY A 291 -12.44 -7.18 -7.50
C GLY A 291 -11.61 -5.88 -7.49
N HIS A 292 -10.98 -5.52 -6.37
CA HIS A 292 -10.05 -4.39 -6.25
C HIS A 292 -10.61 -3.05 -6.79
N ARG A 293 -11.92 -2.84 -6.59
CA ARG A 293 -12.65 -1.63 -7.04
C ARG A 293 -12.68 -0.53 -5.98
N ALA A 294 -12.53 -0.89 -4.70
CA ALA A 294 -12.59 0.00 -3.53
C ALA A 294 -11.29 -0.01 -2.70
N HIS A 295 -10.29 -0.80 -3.09
CA HIS A 295 -8.96 -0.83 -2.51
C HIS A 295 -7.94 -1.23 -3.59
N MET A 296 -6.67 -0.88 -3.35
CA MET A 296 -5.53 -1.53 -3.98
C MET A 296 -4.90 -2.53 -3.00
N HIS A 297 -4.55 -3.71 -3.50
CA HIS A 297 -3.76 -4.69 -2.74
C HIS A 297 -2.29 -4.42 -3.06
N VAL A 298 -1.49 -3.97 -2.09
CA VAL A 298 -0.03 -3.82 -2.24
C VAL A 298 0.68 -5.07 -1.73
N ARG A 299 1.67 -5.55 -2.48
CA ARG A 299 2.61 -6.60 -2.09
C ARG A 299 4.04 -6.09 -2.11
N LEU A 300 4.80 -6.39 -1.06
CA LEU A 300 6.23 -6.12 -1.01
C LEU A 300 7.07 -7.30 -1.54
N ASN A 301 8.28 -6.98 -1.97
CA ASN A 301 9.34 -7.93 -2.27
C ASN A 301 9.70 -8.76 -1.01
N CYS A 302 10.21 -9.97 -1.22
CA CYS A 302 10.76 -10.77 -0.12
C CYS A 302 11.99 -10.05 0.48
N PRO A 303 12.04 -9.83 1.80
CA PRO A 303 13.17 -9.20 2.46
C PRO A 303 14.36 -10.16 2.52
N SER A 304 15.58 -9.60 2.53
CA SER A 304 16.84 -10.37 2.52
C SER A 304 17.08 -11.20 3.79
N ASP A 305 16.35 -10.92 4.88
CA ASP A 305 16.38 -11.67 6.14
C ASP A 305 15.42 -12.87 6.16
N SER A 306 14.64 -13.09 5.09
CA SER A 306 13.71 -14.23 4.95
C SER A 306 14.00 -15.03 3.66
N PRO A 307 15.07 -15.85 3.62
CA PRO A 307 15.46 -16.60 2.43
C PRO A 307 14.45 -17.68 2.00
N GLU A 308 13.58 -18.16 2.90
CA GLU A 308 12.47 -19.06 2.55
C GLU A 308 11.19 -18.35 2.06
N CYS A 309 11.23 -17.03 1.90
CA CYS A 309 10.15 -16.27 1.27
C CYS A 309 10.13 -16.49 -0.25
N VAL A 310 8.95 -16.77 -0.82
CA VAL A 310 8.80 -17.12 -2.24
C VAL A 310 7.86 -16.14 -2.94
N LEU A 311 8.43 -15.26 -3.78
CA LEU A 311 7.64 -14.42 -4.68
C LEU A 311 7.00 -15.23 -5.83
N PRO A 312 5.86 -14.76 -6.38
CA PRO A 312 5.35 -15.21 -7.67
C PRO A 312 6.35 -14.95 -8.81
N LYS A 313 6.14 -15.60 -9.96
CA LYS A 313 6.89 -15.35 -11.21
C LYS A 313 6.99 -13.84 -11.52
N PRO A 314 8.14 -13.32 -12.00
CA PRO A 314 8.32 -11.91 -12.35
C PRO A 314 7.18 -11.32 -13.20
N ILE A 315 6.95 -10.02 -13.07
CA ILE A 315 6.01 -9.28 -13.93
C ILE A 315 6.59 -9.28 -15.37
N PRO A 316 5.78 -9.43 -16.42
CA PRO A 316 6.24 -9.22 -17.79
C PRO A 316 6.81 -7.82 -18.00
N GLU A 317 7.83 -7.70 -18.85
CA GLU A 317 8.50 -6.43 -19.15
C GLU A 317 7.55 -5.33 -19.67
N GLY A 318 7.90 -4.08 -19.38
CA GLY A 318 7.19 -2.89 -19.85
C GLY A 318 6.04 -2.41 -18.94
N SER A 319 5.30 -1.41 -19.42
CA SER A 319 4.27 -0.70 -18.65
C SER A 319 3.02 -1.54 -18.34
N GLY A 320 2.74 -2.61 -19.11
CA GLY A 320 1.49 -3.37 -19.05
C GLY A 320 0.24 -2.61 -19.55
N CYS A 321 0.43 -1.47 -20.23
CA CYS A 321 -0.66 -0.56 -20.62
C CYS A 321 -1.25 -0.80 -22.02
N GLY A 322 -0.56 -1.56 -22.87
CA GLY A 322 -1.09 -2.04 -24.15
C GLY A 322 -1.98 -3.28 -24.00
N TYR A 323 -1.77 -4.27 -24.88
CA TYR A 323 -2.60 -5.48 -24.97
C TYR A 323 -2.86 -6.19 -23.64
N GLU A 324 -1.92 -6.15 -22.68
CA GLU A 324 -2.09 -6.80 -21.39
C GLU A 324 -3.34 -6.29 -20.66
N VAL A 325 -3.46 -4.99 -20.36
CA VAL A 325 -4.65 -4.46 -19.68
C VAL A 325 -5.89 -4.53 -20.57
N ASP A 326 -5.74 -4.33 -21.88
CA ASP A 326 -6.86 -4.41 -22.82
C ASP A 326 -7.51 -5.78 -22.89
N SER A 327 -6.71 -6.85 -22.73
CA SER A 327 -7.21 -8.23 -22.73
C SER A 327 -8.25 -8.52 -21.64
N TRP A 328 -8.25 -7.77 -20.53
CA TRP A 328 -9.24 -7.90 -19.44
C TRP A 328 -10.64 -7.40 -19.81
N PHE A 329 -10.79 -6.72 -20.95
CA PHE A 329 -12.05 -6.19 -21.44
C PHE A 329 -12.61 -6.97 -22.65
N LEU A 330 -11.88 -7.99 -23.11
CA LEU A 330 -12.34 -8.93 -24.13
C LEU A 330 -13.41 -9.87 -23.56
N PRO A 331 -14.34 -10.39 -24.38
CA PRO A 331 -15.22 -11.46 -23.94
C PRO A 331 -14.41 -12.70 -23.56
N PRO A 332 -14.89 -13.53 -22.62
CA PRO A 332 -14.24 -14.81 -22.33
C PRO A 332 -14.18 -15.66 -23.62
N PRO A 333 -13.10 -16.43 -23.84
CA PRO A 333 -12.99 -17.27 -25.03
C PRO A 333 -14.18 -18.24 -25.10
N PRO A 334 -14.71 -18.54 -26.30
CA PRO A 334 -15.84 -19.44 -26.45
C PRO A 334 -15.51 -20.79 -25.82
N LYS A 335 -16.46 -21.33 -25.05
CA LYS A 335 -16.29 -22.64 -24.40
C LYS A 335 -16.13 -23.72 -25.48
N THR A 336 -14.92 -24.20 -25.69
CA THR A 336 -14.66 -25.36 -26.57
C THR A 336 -15.43 -26.56 -26.05
N GLN A 337 -16.44 -26.99 -26.81
CA GLN A 337 -17.38 -28.05 -26.45
C GLN A 337 -16.68 -29.41 -26.21
N THR A 338 -15.45 -29.58 -26.70
CA THR A 338 -14.59 -30.75 -26.50
C THR A 338 -14.15 -31.01 -25.06
N ALA A 339 -14.32 -30.05 -24.13
CA ALA A 339 -13.97 -30.24 -22.71
C ALA A 339 -15.06 -30.96 -21.87
N ALA A 340 -16.17 -31.38 -22.47
CA ALA A 340 -17.36 -31.85 -21.75
C ALA A 340 -17.19 -33.18 -20.97
N ASN A 341 -16.21 -34.03 -21.31
CA ASN A 341 -16.11 -35.41 -20.78
C ASN A 341 -14.83 -35.74 -19.98
N THR A 342 -13.88 -34.80 -19.82
CA THR A 342 -12.75 -34.99 -18.90
C THR A 342 -13.07 -34.40 -17.53
N LYS A 343 -13.38 -35.28 -16.56
CA LYS A 343 -13.50 -34.91 -15.15
C LYS A 343 -12.25 -34.12 -14.73
N PRO A 344 -12.37 -32.89 -14.20
CA PRO A 344 -11.21 -32.06 -13.90
C PRO A 344 -10.23 -32.82 -12.99
N LYS A 345 -8.95 -32.91 -13.39
CA LYS A 345 -7.93 -33.51 -12.53
C LYS A 345 -7.95 -32.79 -11.18
N PRO A 346 -8.02 -33.50 -10.03
CA PRO A 346 -7.97 -32.85 -8.73
C PRO A 346 -6.76 -31.93 -8.64
N LYS A 347 -6.97 -30.67 -8.26
CA LYS A 347 -5.86 -29.75 -8.02
C LYS A 347 -5.00 -30.35 -6.91
N ALA A 348 -3.69 -30.42 -7.12
CA ALA A 348 -2.76 -30.91 -6.11
C ALA A 348 -2.98 -30.15 -4.79
N LYS A 349 -3.11 -30.87 -3.68
CA LYS A 349 -3.29 -30.25 -2.37
C LYS A 349 -2.03 -29.42 -2.07
N LYS A 350 -2.21 -28.12 -1.84
CA LYS A 350 -1.11 -27.26 -1.41
C LYS A 350 -0.53 -27.80 -0.10
N VAL A 351 0.77 -28.07 -0.08
CA VAL A 351 1.52 -28.40 1.13
C VAL A 351 2.06 -27.10 1.71
N LEU A 352 1.75 -26.82 2.97
CA LEU A 352 2.22 -25.64 3.67
C LEU A 352 3.70 -25.84 4.09
N PRO A 353 4.56 -24.81 4.13
CA PRO A 353 5.92 -24.96 4.63
C PRO A 353 5.98 -25.59 6.03
N PRO A 354 6.95 -26.47 6.33
CA PRO A 354 7.00 -27.23 7.58
C PRO A 354 7.14 -26.37 8.84
N GLN A 355 7.65 -25.14 8.71
CA GLN A 355 7.73 -24.16 9.80
C GLN A 355 6.34 -23.65 10.24
N CYS A 356 5.38 -23.56 9.31
CA CYS A 356 4.11 -22.90 9.58
C CYS A 356 3.21 -23.59 10.63
N PRO A 357 3.07 -24.93 10.64
CA PRO A 357 2.41 -25.63 11.74
C PRO A 357 3.08 -25.40 13.11
N LEU A 358 4.41 -25.26 13.15
CA LEU A 358 5.16 -25.04 14.39
C LEU A 358 4.93 -23.63 14.94
N ILE A 359 4.99 -22.61 14.07
CA ILE A 359 4.72 -21.20 14.43
C ILE A 359 3.29 -21.04 14.94
N LEU A 360 2.32 -21.68 14.27
CA LEU A 360 0.92 -21.71 14.72
C LEU A 360 0.79 -22.37 16.10
N GLN A 361 1.41 -23.53 16.32
CA GLN A 361 1.38 -24.19 17.63
C GLN A 361 2.04 -23.35 18.72
N GLN A 362 3.14 -22.66 18.42
CA GLN A 362 3.81 -21.77 19.38
C GLN A 362 2.89 -20.61 19.77
N TYR A 363 2.31 -19.91 18.80
CA TYR A 363 1.36 -18.81 19.04
C TYR A 363 0.15 -19.26 19.89
N LEU A 364 -0.40 -20.45 19.61
CA LEU A 364 -1.51 -21.03 20.38
C LEU A 364 -1.14 -21.49 21.80
N ARG A 365 0.14 -21.57 22.16
CA ARG A 365 0.61 -21.84 23.54
C ARG A 365 0.91 -20.55 24.31
N THR A 366 1.01 -19.41 23.62
CA THR A 366 1.33 -18.10 24.21
C THR A 366 0.11 -17.18 24.34
N LYS A 367 -1.07 -17.66 23.98
CA LYS A 367 -2.38 -17.05 24.24
C LYS A 367 -3.17 -17.90 25.24
#